data_AF-C9EEZ0-F1
#
_entry.id   AF-C9EEZ0-F1
#
_cell.length_a   1.000
_cell.length_b   1.000
_cell.length_c   1.000
_cell.angle_alpha   90.00
_cell.angle_beta   90.00
_cell.angle_gamma   90.00
#
_symmetry.space_group_name_H-M   'P 1'
#
loop_
_entity.id
_entity.type
_entity.pdbx_description
1 polymer ?
#
loop_
_entity_poly.entity_id
_entity_poly.type
_entity_poly.pdbx_seq_one_letter_code
_entity_poly.pdbx_strand_id
1 'polypeptide(L)'
;RESPAMKFQRQHMDSGSSPGNNSNYCNQMMMRRNMTQGRCKPVNTFVHESLEDVKAVCFQKNIPCKNGQTNCYQSNSTMHITDCRQTGGSKYPNCAYKTSQKEKHIIVACEGNPYV
;
A
#
# COMPACT_ATOMS: atom_id res chain seq x y z
N ARG A 1 -12.39 -11.95 -12.63
CA ARG A 1 -11.74 -10.63 -12.85
C ARG A 1 -11.58 -9.96 -11.49
N GLU A 2 -10.39 -9.48 -11.13
CA GLU A 2 -10.16 -8.78 -9.85
C GLU A 2 -10.86 -7.40 -9.86
N SER A 3 -11.55 -7.03 -8.78
CA SER A 3 -12.18 -5.71 -8.61
C SER A 3 -11.15 -4.68 -8.11
N PRO A 4 -11.42 -3.37 -8.24
CA PRO A 4 -10.55 -2.33 -7.68
C PRO A 4 -10.27 -2.52 -6.17
N ALA A 5 -11.31 -2.83 -5.39
CA ALA A 5 -11.23 -3.13 -3.96
C ALA A 5 -10.32 -4.33 -3.66
N MET A 6 -10.52 -5.45 -4.36
CA MET A 6 -9.69 -6.66 -4.18
C MET A 6 -8.23 -6.38 -4.55
N LYS A 7 -8.01 -5.59 -5.61
CA LYS A 7 -6.67 -5.17 -6.03
C LYS A 7 -6.01 -4.27 -4.98
N PHE A 8 -6.75 -3.33 -4.38
CA PHE A 8 -6.24 -2.49 -3.29
C PHE A 8 -5.80 -3.36 -2.11
N GLN A 9 -6.66 -4.26 -1.64
CA GLN A 9 -6.35 -5.15 -0.52
C GLN A 9 -5.09 -6.00 -0.81
N ARG A 10 -5.02 -6.64 -1.99
CA ARG A 10 -3.85 -7.42 -2.38
C ARG A 10 -2.57 -6.59 -2.39
N GLN A 11 -2.60 -5.37 -2.92
CA GLN A 11 -1.40 -4.56 -3.10
C GLN A 11 -0.99 -3.76 -1.87
N HIS A 12 -1.93 -3.42 -0.98
CA HIS A 12 -1.70 -2.41 0.04
C HIS A 12 -2.03 -2.84 1.47
N MET A 13 -2.82 -3.89 1.69
CA MET A 13 -3.17 -4.32 3.05
C MET A 13 -2.26 -5.42 3.55
N ASP A 14 -1.73 -5.30 4.76
CA ASP A 14 -1.03 -6.35 5.49
C ASP A 14 -1.33 -6.23 6.99
N SER A 15 -2.59 -6.45 7.35
CA SER A 15 -3.19 -6.23 8.68
C SER A 15 -2.62 -7.07 9.84
N GLY A 16 -1.51 -7.76 9.63
CA GLY A 16 -0.76 -8.43 10.68
C GLY A 16 0.17 -7.48 11.42
N SER A 17 0.90 -8.01 12.41
CA SER A 17 1.93 -7.25 13.11
C SER A 17 2.94 -6.66 12.13
N SER A 18 3.33 -5.40 12.36
CA SER A 18 4.40 -4.73 11.62
C SER A 18 5.63 -5.66 11.51
N PRO A 19 6.30 -5.74 10.34
CA PRO A 19 7.35 -6.74 10.09
C PRO A 19 8.61 -6.58 10.95
N GLY A 20 8.60 -5.69 11.95
CA GLY A 20 9.74 -5.35 12.79
C GLY A 20 10.98 -5.05 11.94
N ASN A 21 12.15 -5.49 12.38
CA ASN A 21 13.40 -5.19 11.68
C ASN A 21 13.67 -6.08 10.43
N ASN A 22 12.64 -6.68 9.82
CA ASN A 22 12.81 -7.54 8.64
C ASN A 22 13.10 -6.73 7.37
N SER A 23 14.38 -6.54 7.06
CA SER A 23 14.83 -5.86 5.83
C SER A 23 14.38 -6.55 4.54
N ASN A 24 14.07 -7.85 4.58
CA ASN A 24 13.61 -8.65 3.44
C ASN A 24 12.09 -8.62 3.21
N TYR A 25 11.31 -7.97 4.07
CA TYR A 25 9.85 -7.93 3.98
C TYR A 25 9.36 -7.53 2.58
N CYS A 26 9.87 -6.44 2.01
CA CYS A 26 9.41 -5.99 0.69
C CYS A 26 9.74 -6.98 -0.43
N ASN A 27 10.91 -7.64 -0.39
CA ASN A 27 11.25 -8.66 -1.40
C ASN A 27 10.23 -9.80 -1.39
N GLN A 28 9.87 -10.27 -0.20
CA GLN A 28 8.91 -11.36 -0.02
C GLN A 28 7.49 -10.92 -0.39
N MET A 29 7.04 -9.78 0.12
CA MET A 29 5.65 -9.34 -0.03
C MET A 29 5.34 -8.84 -1.44
N MET A 30 6.27 -8.15 -2.10
CA MET A 30 6.07 -7.77 -3.50
C MET A 30 5.88 -9.00 -4.40
N MET A 31 6.61 -10.08 -4.13
CA MET A 31 6.47 -11.36 -4.83
C MET A 31 5.16 -12.07 -4.46
N ARG A 32 4.90 -12.28 -3.17
CA ARG A 32 3.69 -12.96 -2.66
C ARG A 32 2.39 -12.29 -3.12
N ARG A 33 2.41 -10.97 -3.31
CA ARG A 33 1.25 -10.20 -3.76
C ARG A 33 1.18 -10.01 -5.28
N ASN A 34 1.98 -10.75 -6.05
CA ASN A 34 2.02 -10.72 -7.52
C ASN A 34 2.29 -9.33 -8.11
N MET A 35 3.16 -8.54 -7.46
CA MET A 35 3.59 -7.23 -7.95
C MET A 35 4.95 -7.26 -8.67
N THR A 36 5.55 -8.44 -8.79
CA THR A 36 6.80 -8.69 -9.53
C THR A 36 6.58 -9.55 -10.79
N GLN A 37 5.33 -9.88 -11.13
CA GLN A 37 5.00 -10.67 -12.33
C GLN A 37 5.12 -9.80 -13.59
N GLY A 38 5.92 -10.25 -14.57
CA GLY A 38 6.19 -9.57 -15.84
C GLY A 38 7.04 -8.29 -15.74
N ARG A 39 7.05 -7.62 -14.59
CA ARG A 39 7.90 -6.46 -14.29
C ARG A 39 8.01 -6.24 -12.79
N CYS A 40 9.06 -5.55 -12.34
CA CYS A 40 9.14 -5.06 -10.97
C CYS A 40 8.28 -3.80 -10.82
N LYS A 41 7.23 -3.82 -9.99
CA LYS A 41 6.51 -2.59 -9.61
C LYS A 41 7.50 -1.69 -8.83
N PRO A 42 7.80 -0.45 -9.26
CA PRO A 42 8.90 0.33 -8.68
C PRO A 42 8.68 0.79 -7.24
N VAL A 43 7.45 1.13 -6.88
CA VAL A 43 7.09 1.64 -5.54
C VAL A 43 5.77 1.02 -5.09
N ASN A 44 5.71 0.64 -3.83
CA ASN A 44 4.49 0.20 -3.17
C ASN A 44 4.52 0.56 -1.68
N THR A 45 3.36 0.66 -1.05
CA THR A 45 3.24 0.81 0.40
C THR A 45 2.28 -0.26 0.91
N PHE A 46 2.66 -0.94 1.99
CA PHE A 46 1.80 -1.82 2.77
C PHE A 46 1.35 -1.12 4.05
N VAL A 47 0.10 -1.30 4.45
CA VAL A 47 -0.51 -0.74 5.65
C VAL A 47 -0.77 -1.87 6.64
N HIS A 48 -0.27 -1.70 7.86
CA HIS A 48 -0.30 -2.68 8.95
C HIS A 48 -1.39 -2.37 9.96
N GLU A 49 -2.56 -2.00 9.44
CA GLU A 49 -3.76 -1.70 10.22
C GLU A 49 -4.89 -2.63 9.81
N SER A 50 -5.98 -2.64 10.58
CA SER A 50 -7.16 -3.41 10.21
C SER A 50 -7.76 -2.88 8.89
N LEU A 51 -8.42 -3.76 8.13
CA LEU A 51 -9.13 -3.33 6.92
C LEU A 51 -10.24 -2.33 7.25
N GLU A 52 -10.85 -2.44 8.43
CA GLU A 52 -11.88 -1.53 8.91
C GLU A 52 -11.33 -0.12 9.12
N ASP A 53 -10.18 0.02 9.78
CA ASP A 53 -9.54 1.31 10.02
C ASP A 53 -9.12 1.99 8.71
N VAL A 54 -8.60 1.21 7.75
CA VAL A 54 -8.22 1.76 6.43
C VAL A 54 -9.45 2.16 5.62
N LYS A 55 -10.55 1.41 5.69
CA LYS A 55 -11.82 1.79 5.05
C LYS A 55 -12.43 3.05 5.69
N ALA A 56 -12.32 3.19 7.01
CA ALA A 56 -12.81 4.36 7.72
C ALA A 56 -12.13 5.66 7.25
N VAL A 57 -10.94 5.60 6.65
CA VAL A 57 -10.26 6.77 6.04
C VAL A 57 -11.12 7.43 4.97
N CYS A 58 -11.95 6.68 4.23
CA CYS A 58 -12.84 7.23 3.21
C CYS A 58 -13.90 8.22 3.75
N PHE A 59 -14.05 8.32 5.07
CA PHE A 59 -14.99 9.23 5.74
C PHE A 59 -14.26 10.28 6.60
N GLN A 60 -12.95 10.46 6.40
CA GLN A 60 -12.11 11.40 7.15
C GLN A 60 -11.81 12.65 6.31
N LYS A 61 -10.62 13.24 6.44
CA LYS A 61 -10.29 14.52 5.80
C LYS A 61 -10.22 14.39 4.27
N ASN A 62 -11.20 14.93 3.56
CA ASN A 62 -11.18 15.00 2.10
C ASN A 62 -10.09 15.97 1.61
N ILE A 63 -9.31 15.52 0.62
CA ILE A 63 -8.24 16.31 0.00
C ILE A 63 -8.16 16.01 -1.52
N PRO A 64 -7.62 16.93 -2.34
CA PRO A 64 -7.32 16.62 -3.73
C PRO A 64 -6.30 15.50 -3.86
N CYS A 65 -6.57 14.53 -4.73
CA CYS A 65 -5.63 13.52 -5.16
C CYS A 65 -4.45 14.15 -5.94
N LYS A 66 -3.32 13.43 -6.00
CA LYS A 66 -2.15 13.87 -6.80
C LYS A 66 -2.43 14.00 -8.30
N ASN A 67 -3.46 13.31 -8.79
CA ASN A 67 -3.92 13.37 -10.18
C ASN A 67 -5.05 14.40 -10.40
N GLY A 68 -5.39 15.22 -9.38
CA GLY A 68 -6.43 16.24 -9.46
C GLY A 68 -7.87 15.77 -9.16
N GLN A 69 -8.10 14.47 -8.97
CA GLN A 69 -9.42 13.97 -8.55
C GLN A 69 -9.75 14.38 -7.11
N THR A 70 -11.03 14.42 -6.75
CA THR A 70 -11.50 14.90 -5.42
C THR A 70 -11.95 13.77 -4.49
N ASN A 71 -11.72 12.51 -4.87
CA ASN A 71 -12.11 11.34 -4.10
C ASN A 71 -10.98 10.78 -3.22
N CYS A 72 -9.98 11.60 -2.88
CA CYS A 72 -8.93 11.22 -1.93
C CYS A 72 -9.24 11.67 -0.51
N TYR A 73 -8.88 10.83 0.44
CA TYR A 73 -9.07 11.09 1.85
C TYR A 73 -7.77 10.79 2.59
N GLN A 74 -7.41 11.69 3.51
CA GLN A 74 -6.26 11.56 4.39
C GLN A 74 -6.71 11.03 5.75
N SER A 75 -5.95 10.09 6.31
CA SER A 75 -6.20 9.60 7.65
C SER A 75 -5.98 10.69 8.72
N ASN A 76 -6.83 10.75 9.73
CA ASN A 76 -6.72 11.67 10.88
C ASN A 76 -5.59 11.25 11.82
N SER A 77 -5.39 9.95 11.99
CA SER A 77 -4.28 9.36 12.75
C SER A 77 -3.19 8.88 11.80
N THR A 78 -1.97 8.80 12.33
CA THR A 78 -0.89 8.08 11.66
C THR A 78 -1.15 6.57 11.71
N MET A 79 -0.60 5.86 10.73
CA MET A 79 -0.73 4.41 10.59
C MET A 79 0.64 3.77 10.36
N HIS A 80 0.81 2.53 10.82
CA HIS A 80 2.02 1.76 10.59
C HIS A 80 2.06 1.31 9.13
N ILE A 81 3.12 1.72 8.43
CA ILE A 81 3.30 1.39 7.02
C ILE A 81 4.70 0.87 6.73
N THR A 82 4.80 0.10 5.66
CA THR A 82 6.07 -0.27 5.06
C THR A 82 6.14 0.23 3.62
N ASP A 83 7.08 1.14 3.37
CA ASP A 83 7.41 1.58 2.03
C ASP A 83 8.38 0.60 1.36
N CYS A 84 8.00 0.12 0.19
CA CYS A 84 8.80 -0.73 -0.68
C CYS A 84 9.24 0.07 -1.91
N ARG A 85 10.55 0.25 -2.07
CA ARG A 85 11.13 0.95 -3.22
C ARG A 85 12.14 0.05 -3.92
N GLN A 86 11.98 -0.15 -5.22
CA GLN A 86 12.92 -0.92 -6.04
C GLN A 86 14.34 -0.35 -5.90
N THR A 87 15.33 -1.23 -5.73
CA THR A 87 16.75 -0.82 -5.64
C THR A 87 17.33 -0.55 -7.02
N GLY A 88 18.43 0.22 -7.09
CA GLY A 88 19.05 0.58 -8.37
C GLY A 88 19.56 -0.62 -9.19
N GLY A 89 20.00 -1.70 -8.54
CA GLY A 89 20.45 -2.93 -9.20
C GLY A 89 19.34 -3.94 -9.52
N SER A 90 18.08 -3.63 -9.18
CA SER A 90 16.95 -4.55 -9.35
C SER A 90 16.53 -4.68 -10.81
N LYS A 91 16.45 -5.91 -11.32
CA LYS A 91 16.05 -6.22 -12.70
C LYS A 91 15.19 -7.48 -12.74
N TYR A 92 14.08 -7.43 -13.48
CA TYR A 92 13.22 -8.60 -13.70
C TYR A 92 14.02 -9.75 -14.33
N PRO A 93 13.87 -11.01 -13.87
CA PRO A 93 12.90 -11.51 -12.89
C PRO A 93 13.30 -11.34 -11.41
N ASN A 94 14.52 -10.91 -11.12
CA ASN A 94 15.07 -10.80 -9.77
C ASN A 94 14.82 -9.40 -9.16
N CYS A 95 13.57 -9.13 -8.82
CA CYS A 95 13.17 -7.85 -8.25
C CYS A 95 13.64 -7.70 -6.80
N ALA A 96 14.52 -6.73 -6.54
CA ALA A 96 14.98 -6.33 -5.22
C ALA A 96 14.41 -4.96 -4.77
N TYR A 97 14.12 -4.86 -3.47
CA TYR A 97 13.44 -3.73 -2.84
C TYR A 97 14.14 -3.33 -1.53
N LYS A 98 14.22 -2.01 -1.30
CA LYS A 98 14.49 -1.44 0.01
C LYS A 98 13.19 -1.41 0.80
N THR A 99 13.23 -2.01 1.99
CA THR A 99 12.17 -1.94 3.01
C THR A 99 12.39 -0.73 3.90
N SER A 100 11.35 0.06 4.16
CA SER A 100 11.41 1.19 5.09
C SER A 100 10.11 1.30 5.88
N GLN A 101 10.17 0.97 7.17
CA GLN A 101 9.05 1.13 8.09
C GLN A 101 8.89 2.59 8.50
N LYS A 102 7.64 3.04 8.57
CA LYS A 102 7.28 4.40 8.92
C LYS A 102 5.95 4.40 9.64
N GLU A 103 5.71 5.46 10.39
CA GLU A 103 4.41 5.79 10.92
C GLU A 103 3.98 7.13 10.30
N LYS A 104 2.91 7.11 9.48
CA LYS A 104 2.49 8.28 8.68
C LYS A 104 0.99 8.29 8.45
N HIS A 105 0.44 9.47 8.18
CA HIS A 105 -0.88 9.58 7.58
C HIS A 105 -0.88 8.95 6.18
N ILE A 106 -1.91 8.17 5.88
CA ILE A 106 -2.12 7.61 4.53
C ILE A 106 -3.12 8.47 3.77
N ILE A 107 -3.02 8.41 2.44
CA ILE A 107 -3.98 9.03 1.54
C ILE A 107 -4.45 7.96 0.58
N VAL A 108 -5.76 7.73 0.54
CA VAL A 108 -6.39 6.71 -0.31
C VAL A 108 -7.46 7.36 -1.17
N ALA A 109 -7.58 6.88 -2.41
CA ALA A 109 -8.72 7.22 -3.27
C ALA A 109 -9.84 6.20 -3.01
N CYS A 110 -11.06 6.70 -2.80
CA CYS A 110 -12.23 5.88 -2.48
C CYS A 110 -13.27 5.94 -3.61
N GLU A 111 -13.85 4.79 -3.93
CA GLU A 111 -14.88 4.63 -4.96
C GLU A 111 -15.95 3.63 -4.46
N GLY A 112 -17.18 3.67 -4.99
CA GLY A 112 -18.27 2.75 -4.61
C GLY A 112 -19.28 3.32 -3.60
N ASN A 113 -20.30 2.52 -3.26
CA ASN A 113 -21.38 2.90 -2.36
C ASN A 113 -21.83 1.74 -1.43
N PRO A 114 -21.59 1.80 -0.11
CA PRO A 114 -20.59 2.64 0.54
C PRO A 114 -19.19 2.22 0.06
N TYR A 115 -18.17 3.06 0.20
CA TYR A 115 -16.82 2.83 -0.37
C TYR A 115 -16.27 1.43 -0.01
N VAL A 116 -16.05 0.58 -1.03
CA VAL A 116 -15.50 -0.79 -0.88
C VAL A 116 -14.14 -0.89 -1.54
#